data_AF-A0A1F5EDZ2-F1
#
_entry.id   AF-A0A1F5EDZ2-F1
#
_cell.length_a   1.000
_cell.length_b   1.000
_cell.length_c   1.000
_cell.angle_alpha   90.00
_cell.angle_beta   90.00
_cell.angle_gamma   90.00
#
_symmetry.space_group_name_H-M   'P 1'
#
loop_
_entity.id
_entity.type
_entity.pdbx_description
1 polymer ?
#
loop_
_entity_poly.entity_id
_entity_poly.type
_entity_poly.pdbx_seq_one_letter_code
_entity_poly.pdbx_strand_id
1 'polypeptide(L)'
;MIFSKKKKNNFIKKNKILLLALAGIVILISVSFPVRSVLSKKYIESGDKYLIQKKYISAVVEYKKAKFLRDKDNVEEKITLTTESQKDILLLEPFIREKNDISTMELLAQAKKVRGSAYDSVSYAKSLLEQGEPQIAIVAVNIALEMNKNYRDAWLYKGISHLEGLKKLELSAENRRYHIDEAKSALNQAKQLDPTYQPTLDYIDETNKW
;
A
#
# COMPACT_ATOMS: atom_id res chain seq x y z
N MET A 1 39.56 -65.63 -6.21
CA MET A 1 38.62 -65.15 -5.16
C MET A 1 38.89 -63.71 -4.65
N ILE A 2 39.73 -62.90 -5.31
CA ILE A 2 40.20 -61.59 -4.76
C ILE A 2 39.42 -60.37 -5.31
N PHE A 3 38.78 -60.48 -6.48
CA PHE A 3 38.05 -59.36 -7.12
C PHE A 3 36.72 -58.97 -6.44
N SER A 4 36.14 -59.84 -5.62
CA SER A 4 34.85 -59.60 -4.93
C SER A 4 34.96 -58.63 -3.74
N LYS A 5 36.06 -58.71 -2.96
CA LYS A 5 36.26 -57.85 -1.76
C LYS A 5 36.47 -56.37 -2.11
N LYS A 6 37.17 -56.06 -3.21
CA LYS A 6 37.47 -54.67 -3.62
C LYS A 6 36.22 -53.90 -4.06
N LYS A 7 35.29 -54.58 -4.76
CA LYS A 7 33.99 -54.01 -5.17
C LYS A 7 33.10 -53.72 -3.96
N LYS A 8 33.07 -54.64 -2.97
CA LYS A 8 32.28 -54.49 -1.73
C LYS A 8 32.79 -53.32 -0.87
N ASN A 9 34.11 -53.13 -0.77
CA ASN A 9 34.70 -52.01 -0.03
C ASN A 9 34.42 -50.65 -0.68
N ASN A 10 34.50 -50.55 -2.01
CA ASN A 10 34.16 -49.31 -2.73
C ASN A 10 32.67 -48.95 -2.63
N PHE A 11 31.79 -49.96 -2.58
CA PHE A 11 30.36 -49.77 -2.39
C PHE A 11 30.04 -49.19 -0.99
N ILE A 12 30.65 -49.74 0.06
CA ILE A 12 30.48 -49.25 1.45
C ILE A 12 31.03 -47.82 1.60
N LYS A 13 32.15 -47.50 0.96
CA LYS A 13 32.76 -46.15 1.03
C LYS A 13 31.90 -45.10 0.32
N LYS A 14 31.34 -45.42 -0.85
CA LYS A 14 30.39 -44.54 -1.57
C LYS A 14 29.11 -44.30 -0.76
N ASN A 15 28.53 -45.33 -0.14
CA ASN A 15 27.32 -45.18 0.67
C ASN A 15 27.55 -44.32 1.93
N LYS A 16 28.74 -44.39 2.56
CA LYS A 16 29.09 -43.50 3.67
C LYS A 16 29.22 -42.03 3.25
N ILE A 17 29.83 -41.76 2.09
CA ILE A 17 29.93 -40.40 1.54
C ILE A 17 28.54 -39.85 1.22
N LEU A 18 27.67 -40.67 0.62
CA LEU A 18 26.29 -40.30 0.33
C LEU A 18 25.49 -39.97 1.61
N LEU A 19 25.65 -40.79 2.66
CA LEU A 19 25.02 -40.56 3.97
C LEU A 19 25.51 -39.27 4.64
N LEU A 20 26.80 -38.98 4.57
CA LEU A 20 27.36 -37.74 5.09
C LEU A 20 26.88 -36.51 4.31
N ALA A 21 26.78 -36.61 2.98
CA ALA A 21 26.22 -35.55 2.15
C ALA A 21 24.74 -35.31 2.48
N LEU A 22 23.94 -36.36 2.63
CA LEU A 22 22.54 -36.27 3.05
C LEU A 22 22.39 -35.66 4.45
N ALA A 23 23.21 -36.09 5.42
CA ALA A 23 23.21 -35.51 6.75
C ALA A 23 23.58 -34.01 6.75
N GLY A 24 24.56 -33.61 5.92
CA GLY A 24 24.93 -32.21 5.73
C GLY A 24 23.79 -31.37 5.15
N ILE A 25 23.06 -31.90 4.15
CA ILE A 25 21.89 -31.25 3.57
C ILE A 25 20.77 -31.13 4.60
N VAL A 26 20.51 -32.17 5.39
CA VAL A 26 19.49 -32.14 6.45
C VAL A 26 19.85 -31.05 7.48
N ILE A 27 21.10 -30.98 7.94
CA ILE A 27 21.55 -29.94 8.88
C ILE A 27 21.37 -28.54 8.28
N LEU A 28 21.75 -28.33 7.02
CA LEU A 28 21.56 -27.04 6.33
C LEU A 28 20.08 -26.66 6.25
N ILE A 29 19.20 -27.61 5.94
CA ILE A 29 17.75 -27.39 5.92
C ILE A 29 17.24 -27.05 7.33
N SER A 30 17.63 -27.83 8.34
CA SER A 30 17.22 -27.65 9.74
C SER A 30 17.63 -26.30 10.33
N VAL A 31 18.84 -25.82 10.02
CA VAL A 31 19.33 -24.51 10.49
C VAL A 31 18.74 -23.36 9.69
N SER A 32 18.48 -23.55 8.39
CA SER A 32 17.92 -22.50 7.54
C SER A 32 16.44 -22.20 7.84
N PHE A 33 15.68 -23.18 8.32
CA PHE A 33 14.25 -23.04 8.61
C PHE A 33 13.92 -21.98 9.70
N PRO A 34 14.52 -22.01 10.91
CA PRO A 34 14.26 -20.98 11.93
C PRO A 34 14.76 -19.59 11.49
N VAL A 35 15.88 -19.51 10.77
CA VAL A 35 16.42 -18.24 10.25
C VAL A 35 15.45 -17.58 9.27
N ARG A 36 14.88 -18.35 8.34
CA ARG A 36 13.85 -17.85 7.40
C ARG A 36 12.61 -17.33 8.12
N SER A 37 12.17 -18.00 9.19
CA SER A 37 11.01 -17.59 9.99
C SER A 37 11.26 -16.25 10.70
N VAL A 38 12.43 -16.09 11.34
CA VAL A 38 12.81 -14.86 12.04
C VAL A 38 12.94 -13.70 11.06
N LEU A 39 13.62 -13.92 9.94
CA LEU A 39 13.81 -12.87 8.93
C LEU A 39 12.50 -12.47 8.25
N SER A 40 11.61 -13.44 7.96
CA SER A 40 10.27 -13.18 7.46
C SER A 40 9.47 -12.28 8.41
N LYS A 41 9.49 -12.56 9.73
CA LYS A 41 8.84 -11.70 10.73
C LYS A 41 9.39 -10.27 10.70
N LYS A 42 10.71 -10.12 10.61
CA LYS A 42 11.39 -8.82 10.57
C LYS A 42 10.96 -7.99 9.35
N TYR A 43 10.79 -8.64 8.21
CA TYR A 43 10.27 -7.99 7.00
C TYR A 43 8.79 -7.61 7.11
N ILE A 44 7.96 -8.44 7.75
CA ILE A 44 6.56 -8.06 8.04
C ILE A 44 6.51 -6.82 8.93
N GLU A 45 7.31 -6.78 10.00
CA GLU A 45 7.39 -5.62 10.91
C GLU A 45 7.87 -4.36 10.18
N SER A 46 8.86 -4.49 9.28
CA SER A 46 9.32 -3.37 8.45
C SER A 46 8.24 -2.90 7.47
N GLY A 47 7.52 -3.83 6.84
CA GLY A 47 6.41 -3.52 5.94
C GLY A 47 5.29 -2.78 6.67
N ASP A 48 4.92 -3.25 7.85
CA ASP A 48 3.91 -2.60 8.71
C ASP A 48 4.33 -1.16 9.07
N LYS A 49 5.61 -0.94 9.39
CA LYS A 49 6.14 0.40 9.66
C LYS A 49 6.05 1.33 8.44
N TYR A 50 6.37 0.83 7.25
CA TYR A 50 6.23 1.59 6.02
C TYR A 50 4.76 1.89 5.68
N LEU A 51 3.86 0.94 5.94
CA LEU A 51 2.44 1.10 5.67
C LEU A 51 1.80 2.17 6.55
N ILE A 52 2.16 2.25 7.84
CA ILE A 52 1.74 3.35 8.73
C ILE A 52 2.19 4.71 8.16
N GLN A 53 3.38 4.76 7.56
CA GLN A 53 3.91 5.98 6.92
C GLN A 53 3.34 6.22 5.51
N LYS A 54 2.37 5.42 5.05
CA LYS A 54 1.79 5.47 3.69
C LYS A 54 2.83 5.31 2.58
N LYS A 55 3.96 4.66 2.88
CA LYS A 55 5.01 4.28 1.92
C LYS A 55 4.65 2.93 1.30
N TYR A 56 3.60 2.92 0.48
CA TYR A 56 2.98 1.69 0.01
C TYR A 56 3.94 0.80 -0.79
N ILE A 57 4.76 1.37 -1.67
CA ILE A 57 5.72 0.57 -2.44
C ILE A 57 6.78 -0.06 -1.55
N SER A 58 7.36 0.72 -0.63
CA SER A 58 8.29 0.19 0.36
C SER A 58 7.66 -0.92 1.20
N ALA A 59 6.42 -0.76 1.65
CA ALA A 59 5.67 -1.78 2.39
C ALA A 59 5.48 -3.07 1.57
N VAL A 60 4.99 -2.96 0.32
CA VAL A 60 4.82 -4.12 -0.59
C VAL A 60 6.13 -4.84 -0.82
N VAL A 61 7.25 -4.13 -0.99
CA VAL A 61 8.57 -4.74 -1.17
C VAL A 61 8.95 -5.58 0.05
N GLU A 62 8.78 -5.06 1.26
CA GLU A 62 9.08 -5.79 2.49
C GLU A 62 8.17 -7.02 2.66
N TYR A 63 6.87 -6.90 2.40
CA TYR A 63 5.96 -8.06 2.44
C TYR A 63 6.32 -9.12 1.39
N LYS A 64 6.72 -8.72 0.18
CA LYS A 64 7.21 -9.67 -0.84
C LYS A 64 8.49 -10.41 -0.40
N LYS A 65 9.42 -9.72 0.27
CA LYS A 65 10.59 -10.38 0.88
C LYS A 65 10.16 -11.38 1.96
N ALA A 66 9.19 -11.02 2.79
CA ALA A 66 8.65 -11.92 3.82
C ALA A 66 8.00 -13.18 3.20
N LYS A 67 7.21 -13.00 2.13
CA LYS A 67 6.55 -14.08 1.38
C LYS A 67 7.58 -15.01 0.72
N PHE A 68 8.62 -14.44 0.11
CA PHE A 68 9.69 -15.22 -0.51
C PHE A 68 10.40 -16.15 0.49
N LEU A 69 10.59 -15.71 1.72
CA LEU A 69 11.20 -16.53 2.77
C LEU A 69 10.28 -17.60 3.33
N ARG A 70 8.98 -17.31 3.37
CA ARG A 70 7.95 -18.23 3.85
C ARG A 70 6.61 -17.86 3.25
N ASP A 71 6.04 -18.81 2.51
CA ASP A 71 4.68 -18.69 2.00
C ASP A 71 3.70 -18.84 3.18
N LYS A 72 3.00 -17.75 3.49
CA LYS A 72 1.93 -17.70 4.48
C LYS A 72 0.81 -16.85 3.94
N ASP A 73 -0.41 -17.36 4.04
CA ASP A 73 -1.62 -16.68 3.57
C ASP A 73 -1.74 -15.24 4.11
N ASN A 74 -1.34 -15.02 5.37
CA ASN A 74 -1.41 -13.71 6.02
C ASN A 74 -0.48 -12.63 5.43
N VAL A 75 0.57 -13.02 4.68
CA VAL A 75 1.46 -12.05 4.02
C VAL A 75 0.86 -11.59 2.69
N GLU A 76 0.16 -12.49 1.98
CA GLU A 76 -0.52 -12.13 0.74
C GLU A 76 -1.65 -11.14 1.00
N GLU A 77 -2.45 -11.37 2.05
CA GLU A 77 -3.49 -10.44 2.49
C GLU A 77 -2.93 -9.04 2.75
N LYS A 78 -1.75 -8.94 3.38
CA LYS A 78 -1.07 -7.65 3.60
C LYS A 78 -0.63 -6.99 2.30
N ILE A 79 -0.15 -7.75 1.32
CA ILE A 79 0.23 -7.23 0.00
C ILE A 79 -1.01 -6.69 -0.72
N THR A 80 -2.11 -7.45 -0.74
CA THR A 80 -3.38 -7.06 -1.34
C THR A 80 -3.93 -5.80 -0.68
N LEU A 81 -4.07 -5.82 0.65
CA LEU A 81 -4.52 -4.67 1.44
C LEU A 81 -3.71 -3.41 1.12
N THR A 82 -2.38 -3.52 1.12
CA THR A 82 -1.47 -2.39 0.82
C THR A 82 -1.63 -1.88 -0.61
N THR A 83 -1.88 -2.78 -1.55
CA THR A 83 -2.02 -2.44 -2.97
C THR A 83 -3.34 -1.73 -3.24
N GLU A 84 -4.43 -2.23 -2.67
CA GLU A 84 -5.77 -1.63 -2.81
C GLU A 84 -5.87 -0.30 -2.05
N SER A 85 -5.21 -0.21 -0.89
CA SER A 85 -5.21 0.99 -0.05
C SER A 85 -4.48 2.18 -0.66
N GLN A 86 -3.74 1.98 -1.75
CA GLN A 86 -3.22 3.10 -2.55
C GLN A 86 -4.36 3.91 -3.17
N LYS A 87 -5.47 3.25 -3.55
CA LYS A 87 -6.65 3.90 -4.15
C LYS A 87 -7.62 4.42 -3.07
N ASP A 88 -7.86 3.62 -2.02
CA ASP A 88 -8.81 3.93 -0.95
C ASP A 88 -8.22 3.68 0.44
N ILE A 89 -7.97 4.76 1.18
CA ILE A 89 -7.40 4.71 2.53
C ILE A 89 -8.32 4.04 3.55
N LEU A 90 -9.64 3.97 3.29
CA LEU A 90 -10.59 3.37 4.21
C LEU A 90 -10.35 1.87 4.40
N LEU A 91 -9.74 1.21 3.40
CA LEU A 91 -9.36 -0.19 3.50
C LEU A 91 -8.33 -0.43 4.60
N LEU A 92 -7.50 0.55 4.95
CA LEU A 92 -6.53 0.42 6.05
C LEU A 92 -7.13 0.53 7.45
N GLU A 93 -8.41 0.84 7.62
CA GLU A 93 -8.99 1.03 8.97
C GLU A 93 -8.75 -0.13 9.95
N PRO A 94 -8.93 -1.41 9.57
CA PRO A 94 -8.62 -2.53 10.46
C PRO A 94 -7.14 -2.58 10.84
N PHE A 95 -6.25 -2.31 9.88
CA PHE A 95 -4.80 -2.29 10.10
C PHE A 95 -4.38 -1.13 11.02
N ILE A 96 -4.88 0.08 10.77
CA ILE A 96 -4.61 1.27 11.58
C ILE A 96 -5.05 1.03 13.03
N ARG A 97 -6.21 0.40 13.22
CA ARG A 97 -6.70 -0.02 14.54
C ARG A 97 -5.80 -1.07 15.19
N GLU A 98 -5.40 -2.10 14.45
CA GLU A 98 -4.46 -3.13 14.95
C GLU A 98 -3.14 -2.48 15.42
N LYS A 99 -2.65 -1.47 14.71
CA LYS A 99 -1.41 -0.76 15.02
C LYS A 99 -1.55 0.37 16.03
N ASN A 100 -2.76 0.65 16.53
CA ASN A 100 -3.05 1.76 17.44
C ASN A 100 -2.52 3.11 16.93
N ASP A 101 -2.63 3.38 15.63
CA ASP A 101 -2.35 4.72 15.10
C ASP A 101 -3.55 5.64 15.34
N ILE A 102 -3.62 6.14 16.58
CA ILE A 102 -4.71 6.99 17.08
C ILE A 102 -4.88 8.23 16.20
N SER A 103 -3.76 8.83 15.77
CA SER A 103 -3.79 10.06 14.97
C SER A 103 -4.53 9.87 13.65
N THR A 104 -4.19 8.81 12.90
CA THR A 104 -4.87 8.50 11.64
C THR A 104 -6.31 8.06 11.87
N MET A 105 -6.60 7.31 12.94
CA MET A 105 -7.99 6.94 13.28
C MET A 105 -8.86 8.16 13.54
N GLU A 106 -8.38 9.14 14.29
CA GLU A 106 -9.11 10.37 14.59
C GLU A 106 -9.35 11.19 13.32
N LEU A 107 -8.33 11.35 12.47
CA LEU A 107 -8.46 12.05 11.20
C LEU A 107 -9.51 11.40 10.28
N LEU A 108 -9.47 10.07 10.15
CA LEU A 108 -10.45 9.31 9.36
C LEU A 108 -11.87 9.43 9.95
N ALA A 109 -12.00 9.30 11.27
CA ALA A 109 -13.29 9.44 11.94
C ALA A 109 -13.89 10.84 11.72
N GLN A 110 -13.05 11.89 11.75
CA GLN A 110 -13.49 13.26 11.49
C GLN A 110 -13.80 13.51 10.00
N ALA A 111 -13.07 12.88 9.07
CA ALA A 111 -13.32 12.99 7.63
C ALA A 111 -14.64 12.34 7.20
N LYS A 112 -15.06 11.27 7.91
CA LYS A 112 -16.33 10.58 7.68
C LYS A 112 -17.56 11.31 8.22
N LYS A 113 -17.40 12.37 9.02
CA LYS A 113 -18.56 13.07 9.60
C LYS A 113 -19.30 13.85 8.52
N VAL A 114 -20.60 13.61 8.42
CA VAL A 114 -21.51 14.51 7.70
C VAL A 114 -21.57 15.84 8.44
N ARG A 115 -21.18 16.92 7.75
CA ARG A 115 -21.16 18.28 8.32
C ARG A 115 -22.45 19.02 7.98
N GLY A 116 -22.59 20.25 8.50
CA GLY A 116 -23.80 21.06 8.30
C GLY A 116 -24.07 21.41 6.83
N SER A 117 -23.02 21.48 6.01
CA SER A 117 -23.11 21.76 4.58
C SER A 117 -21.99 21.11 3.77
N ALA A 118 -22.17 21.01 2.45
CA ALA A 118 -21.11 20.59 1.54
C ALA A 118 -19.89 21.53 1.60
N TYR A 119 -20.13 22.82 1.86
CA TYR A 119 -19.07 23.82 2.08
C TYR A 119 -18.21 23.47 3.29
N ASP A 120 -18.81 23.08 4.42
CA ASP A 120 -18.08 22.70 5.62
C ASP A 120 -17.23 21.44 5.40
N SER A 121 -17.77 20.46 4.66
CA SER A 121 -17.06 19.24 4.28
C SER A 121 -15.86 19.54 3.39
N VAL A 122 -16.00 20.42 2.39
CA VAL A 122 -14.87 20.88 1.56
C VAL A 122 -13.85 21.70 2.34
N SER A 123 -14.30 22.56 3.24
CA SER A 123 -13.40 23.34 4.11
C SER A 123 -12.54 22.43 4.99
N TYR A 124 -13.11 21.33 5.48
CA TYR A 124 -12.35 20.31 6.21
C TYR A 124 -11.41 19.51 5.28
N ALA A 125 -11.83 19.18 4.06
CA ALA A 125 -10.94 18.56 3.09
C ALA A 125 -9.72 19.44 2.75
N LYS A 126 -9.92 20.75 2.63
CA LYS A 126 -8.84 21.72 2.43
C LYS A 126 -7.84 21.70 3.59
N SER A 127 -8.31 21.70 4.84
CA SER A 127 -7.40 21.65 5.99
C SER A 127 -6.63 20.33 6.08
N LEU A 128 -7.20 19.21 5.61
CA LEU A 128 -6.48 17.94 5.48
C LEU A 128 -5.38 18.02 4.42
N LEU A 129 -5.62 18.67 3.29
CA LEU A 129 -4.59 18.87 2.26
C LEU A 129 -3.43 19.73 2.77
N GLU A 130 -3.73 20.79 3.53
CA GLU A 130 -2.75 21.63 4.20
C GLU A 130 -1.90 20.84 5.22
N GLN A 131 -2.51 19.88 5.91
CA GLN A 131 -1.81 18.93 6.80
C GLN A 131 -1.02 17.84 6.06
N GLY A 132 -1.16 17.75 4.74
CA GLY A 132 -0.50 16.75 3.92
C GLY A 132 -1.18 15.39 3.90
N GLU A 133 -2.49 15.36 4.09
CA GLU A 133 -3.32 14.15 4.16
C GLU A 133 -4.27 14.00 2.95
N PRO A 134 -3.75 13.90 1.71
CA PRO A 134 -4.56 13.95 0.51
C PRO A 134 -5.58 12.80 0.39
N GLN A 135 -5.23 11.57 0.79
CA GLN A 135 -6.18 10.46 0.73
C GLN A 135 -7.32 10.60 1.74
N ILE A 136 -7.06 11.18 2.92
CA ILE A 136 -8.11 11.44 3.91
C ILE A 136 -8.99 12.61 3.44
N ALA A 137 -8.41 13.60 2.76
CA ALA A 137 -9.17 14.69 2.15
C ALA A 137 -10.20 14.18 1.13
N ILE A 138 -9.86 13.15 0.34
CA ILE A 138 -10.81 12.50 -0.59
C ILE A 138 -12.07 12.00 0.14
N VAL A 139 -11.93 11.45 1.35
CA VAL A 139 -13.06 10.98 2.16
C VAL A 139 -14.01 12.14 2.47
N ALA A 140 -13.49 13.26 2.95
CA ALA A 140 -14.30 14.44 3.27
C ALA A 140 -14.94 15.09 2.03
N VAL A 141 -14.22 15.08 0.90
CA VAL A 141 -14.76 15.54 -0.38
C VAL A 141 -15.91 14.66 -0.88
N ASN A 142 -15.79 13.35 -0.75
CA ASN A 142 -16.86 12.43 -1.15
C ASN A 142 -18.15 12.70 -0.35
N ILE A 143 -18.03 12.97 0.96
CA ILE A 143 -19.17 13.41 1.77
C ILE A 143 -19.77 14.72 1.23
N ALA A 144 -18.95 15.69 0.84
CA ALA A 144 -19.46 16.93 0.23
C ALA A 144 -20.23 16.67 -1.07
N LEU A 145 -19.76 15.74 -1.91
CA LEU A 145 -20.41 15.35 -3.16
C LEU A 145 -21.69 14.54 -2.95
N GLU A 146 -21.76 13.73 -1.89
CA GLU A 146 -22.99 13.05 -1.47
C GLU A 146 -24.06 14.07 -1.04
N MET A 147 -23.66 15.13 -0.34
CA MET A 147 -24.55 16.21 0.08
C MET A 147 -25.00 17.08 -1.10
N ASN A 148 -24.07 17.42 -2.00
CA ASN A 148 -24.36 18.21 -3.19
C ASN A 148 -23.42 17.85 -4.34
N LYS A 149 -23.92 16.99 -5.24
CA LYS A 149 -23.21 16.58 -6.46
C LYS A 149 -22.88 17.71 -7.44
N ASN A 150 -23.55 18.86 -7.34
CA ASN A 150 -23.30 20.04 -8.18
C ASN A 150 -22.41 21.07 -7.49
N TYR A 151 -21.82 20.74 -6.34
CA TYR A 151 -20.92 21.64 -5.64
C TYR A 151 -19.54 21.64 -6.31
N ARG A 152 -19.30 22.63 -7.17
CA ARG A 152 -18.06 22.79 -7.96
C ARG A 152 -16.80 22.61 -7.12
N ASP A 153 -16.74 23.23 -5.94
CA ASP A 153 -15.53 23.19 -5.11
C ASP A 153 -15.25 21.79 -4.59
N ALA A 154 -16.26 20.94 -4.34
CA ALA A 154 -16.01 19.55 -3.99
C ALA A 154 -15.34 18.80 -5.14
N TRP A 155 -15.78 18.99 -6.38
CA TRP A 155 -15.11 18.41 -7.55
C TRP A 155 -13.68 18.93 -7.73
N LEU A 156 -13.46 20.23 -7.55
CA LEU A 156 -12.13 20.83 -7.58
C LEU A 156 -11.22 20.19 -6.52
N TYR A 157 -11.64 20.16 -5.27
CA TYR A 157 -10.83 19.61 -4.19
C TYR A 157 -10.68 18.08 -4.26
N LYS A 158 -11.60 17.36 -4.93
CA LYS A 158 -11.36 15.94 -5.30
C LYS A 158 -10.13 15.86 -6.20
N GLY A 159 -10.12 16.64 -7.29
CA GLY A 159 -9.01 16.67 -8.24
C GLY A 159 -7.68 17.04 -7.60
N ILE A 160 -7.66 18.12 -6.81
CA ILE A 160 -6.48 18.55 -6.05
C ILE A 160 -6.00 17.44 -5.12
N SER A 161 -6.90 16.75 -4.42
CA SER A 161 -6.51 15.68 -3.50
C SER A 161 -5.81 14.52 -4.22
N HIS A 162 -6.28 14.13 -5.41
CA HIS A 162 -5.59 13.12 -6.21
C HIS A 162 -4.20 13.61 -6.68
N LEU A 163 -4.09 14.86 -7.14
CA LEU A 163 -2.81 15.45 -7.57
C LEU A 163 -1.79 15.57 -6.43
N GLU A 164 -2.22 15.99 -5.25
CA GLU A 164 -1.37 16.05 -4.05
C GLU A 164 -0.95 14.64 -3.60
N GLY A 165 -1.84 13.65 -3.75
CA GLY A 165 -1.52 12.25 -3.55
C GLY A 165 -0.36 11.77 -4.44
N LEU A 166 -0.37 12.13 -5.74
CA LEU A 166 0.72 11.79 -6.68
C LEU A 166 2.08 12.35 -6.25
N LYS A 167 2.11 13.53 -5.63
CA LYS A 167 3.34 14.18 -5.16
C LYS A 167 3.89 13.55 -3.88
N LYS A 168 3.00 13.13 -2.98
CA LYS A 168 3.37 12.75 -1.59
C LYS A 168 3.47 11.24 -1.37
N LEU A 169 2.74 10.43 -2.13
CA LEU A 169 2.59 8.99 -1.86
C LEU A 169 3.50 8.13 -2.74
N GLU A 170 4.05 7.07 -2.17
CA GLU A 170 4.71 6.01 -2.93
C GLU A 170 3.66 5.14 -3.61
N LEU A 171 3.35 5.44 -4.88
CA LEU A 171 2.31 4.74 -5.65
C LEU A 171 2.92 3.83 -6.72
N SER A 172 2.22 2.74 -7.03
CA SER A 172 2.53 1.89 -8.18
C SER A 172 2.23 2.62 -9.49
N ALA A 173 2.79 2.17 -10.61
CA ALA A 173 2.48 2.78 -11.91
C ALA A 173 0.98 2.74 -12.24
N GLU A 174 0.31 1.63 -11.91
CA GLU A 174 -1.13 1.47 -12.07
C GLU A 174 -1.90 2.47 -11.20
N ASN A 175 -1.54 2.58 -9.91
CA ASN A 175 -2.24 3.46 -8.98
C ASN A 175 -1.98 4.94 -9.29
N ARG A 176 -0.77 5.31 -9.75
CA ARG A 176 -0.53 6.66 -10.28
C ARG A 176 -1.49 6.99 -11.42
N ARG A 177 -1.65 6.09 -12.39
CA ARG A 177 -2.59 6.30 -13.50
C ARG A 177 -4.02 6.46 -13.00
N TYR A 178 -4.45 5.64 -12.05
CA TYR A 178 -5.75 5.80 -11.39
C TYR A 178 -5.95 7.20 -10.80
N HIS A 179 -4.97 7.73 -10.04
CA HIS A 179 -5.10 9.08 -9.48
C HIS A 179 -5.08 10.18 -10.54
N ILE A 180 -4.31 10.03 -11.64
CA ILE A 180 -4.33 10.98 -12.76
C ILE A 180 -5.71 11.00 -13.43
N ASP A 181 -6.28 9.82 -13.69
CA ASP A 181 -7.58 9.68 -14.34
C ASP A 181 -8.71 10.27 -13.46
N GLU A 182 -8.71 9.97 -12.16
CA GLU A 182 -9.65 10.56 -11.20
C GLU A 182 -9.48 12.08 -11.09
N ALA A 183 -8.24 12.58 -11.07
CA ALA A 183 -7.98 14.02 -11.02
C ALA A 183 -8.55 14.74 -12.25
N LYS A 184 -8.26 14.23 -13.45
CA LYS A 184 -8.76 14.77 -14.72
C LYS A 184 -10.29 14.72 -14.77
N SER A 185 -10.88 13.60 -14.37
CA SER A 185 -12.33 13.43 -14.33
C SER A 185 -12.99 14.47 -13.41
N ALA A 186 -12.50 14.60 -12.18
CA ALA A 186 -13.05 15.52 -11.19
C ALA A 186 -12.89 17.00 -11.61
N LEU A 187 -11.73 17.38 -12.13
CA LEU A 187 -11.50 18.75 -12.58
C LEU A 187 -12.36 19.11 -13.80
N ASN A 188 -12.59 18.16 -14.70
CA ASN A 188 -13.52 18.36 -15.81
C ASN A 188 -14.96 18.54 -15.32
N GLN A 189 -15.40 17.80 -14.29
CA GLN A 189 -16.70 18.03 -13.66
C GLN A 189 -16.78 19.44 -13.04
N ALA A 190 -15.74 19.88 -12.33
CA ALA A 190 -15.68 21.25 -11.79
C ALA A 190 -15.78 22.31 -12.91
N LYS A 191 -15.08 22.10 -14.03
CA LYS A 191 -15.12 23.01 -15.19
C LYS A 191 -16.50 23.05 -15.86
N GLN A 192 -17.21 21.93 -15.91
CA GLN A 192 -18.58 21.91 -16.45
C GLN A 192 -19.54 22.75 -15.60
N LEU A 193 -19.35 22.76 -14.28
CA LEU A 193 -20.17 23.53 -13.35
C LEU A 193 -19.85 25.03 -13.38
N ASP A 194 -18.58 25.39 -13.60
CA ASP A 194 -18.14 26.78 -13.81
C ASP A 194 -16.93 26.82 -14.76
N PRO A 195 -17.17 27.08 -16.07
CA PRO A 195 -16.12 27.06 -17.08
C PRO A 195 -15.07 28.17 -16.94
N THR A 196 -15.37 29.20 -16.16
CA THR A 196 -14.54 30.40 -16.01
C THR A 196 -13.77 30.44 -14.70
N TYR A 197 -13.95 29.44 -13.83
CA TYR A 197 -13.30 29.42 -12.53
C TYR A 197 -11.80 29.13 -12.68
N GLN A 198 -10.99 30.19 -12.53
CA GLN A 198 -9.55 30.13 -12.78
C GLN A 198 -8.83 29.02 -11.99
N PRO A 199 -9.10 28.80 -10.68
CA PRO A 199 -8.44 27.70 -9.96
C PRO A 199 -8.66 26.33 -10.61
N THR A 200 -9.85 26.07 -11.16
CA THR A 200 -10.10 24.80 -11.87
C THR A 200 -9.26 24.70 -13.14
N LEU A 201 -9.15 25.79 -13.91
CA LEU A 201 -8.36 25.81 -15.13
C LEU A 201 -6.86 25.60 -14.85
N ASP A 202 -6.34 26.26 -13.82
CA ASP A 202 -4.93 26.13 -13.40
C ASP A 202 -4.58 24.68 -13.04
N TYR A 203 -5.46 23.99 -12.31
CA TYR A 203 -5.24 22.58 -11.96
C TYR A 203 -5.45 21.63 -13.13
N ILE A 204 -6.32 21.94 -14.10
CA ILE A 204 -6.40 21.15 -15.35
C ILE A 204 -5.07 21.20 -16.08
N ASP A 205 -4.46 22.38 -16.20
CA ASP A 205 -3.14 22.51 -16.83
C ASP A 205 -2.05 21.75 -16.06
N GLU A 206 -2.14 21.67 -14.73
CA GLU A 206 -1.27 20.84 -13.91
C GLU A 206 -1.41 19.35 -14.21
N THR A 207 -2.62 18.84 -14.51
CA THR A 207 -2.80 17.42 -14.88
C THR A 207 -2.06 17.00 -16.15
N ASN A 208 -1.69 17.96 -17.01
CA ASN A 208 -0.93 17.70 -18.24
C ASN A 208 0.57 17.48 -17.98
N LYS A 209 1.04 17.73 -16.75
CA LYS A 209 2.43 17.51 -16.33
C LYS A 209 2.69 16.07 -15.87
N TRP A 210 1.65 15.25 -15.73
CA TRP A 210 1.67 13.86 -15.30
C TRP A 210 1.28 12.91 -16.42
#